data_AF-A0A6G1C3Q4-F1
#
_entry.id   AF-A0A6G1C3Q4-F1
#
_cell.length_a   1.000
_cell.length_b   1.000
_cell.length_c   1.000
_cell.angle_alpha   90.00
_cell.angle_beta   90.00
_cell.angle_gamma   90.00
#
_symmetry.space_group_name_H-M   'P 1'
#
loop_
_entity.id
_entity.type
_entity.pdbx_description
1 polymer ?
#
loop_
_entity_poly.entity_id
_entity_poly.type
_entity_poly.pdbx_seq_one_letter_code
_entity_poly.pdbx_strand_id
1 'polypeptide(L)'
;MERVDARRRAYEVLDKADVARGRAVRICEMALYMFMEDGDMKEARSLLRGGLMYGPAYHGTIYRGWIAMEADHAGNVDAARVLFEEWCALSGGKDGGFWCRYIAFEARHGGARRSRDVAEAAVRACPDDPAVHAKYAKLELRLGQDGRAFAVLGSALAAFASDAGAQEWLVDEVRGYYDALRKQSLTGRIRSFCRGIRRCHPPHGYKRLQSV
;
A
#
# COMPACT_ATOMS: atom_id res chain seq x y z
N MET A 1 -6.09 -26.34 -12.81
CA MET A 1 -7.43 -26.47 -12.20
C MET A 1 -7.51 -25.68 -10.89
N GLU A 2 -6.70 -26.00 -9.88
CA GLU A 2 -6.75 -25.37 -8.55
C GLU A 2 -6.66 -23.83 -8.51
N ARG A 3 -5.75 -23.22 -9.29
CA ARG A 3 -5.63 -21.73 -9.37
C ARG A 3 -6.85 -21.05 -9.98
N VAL A 4 -7.51 -21.71 -10.94
CA VAL A 4 -8.71 -21.17 -11.61
C VAL A 4 -9.90 -21.22 -10.66
N ASP A 5 -10.02 -22.31 -9.88
CA ASP A 5 -11.08 -22.47 -8.89
C ASP A 5 -10.89 -21.54 -7.69
N ALA A 6 -9.66 -21.33 -7.25
CA ALA A 6 -9.33 -20.34 -6.21
C ALA A 6 -9.69 -18.91 -6.65
N ARG A 7 -9.35 -18.55 -7.89
CA ARG A 7 -9.70 -17.24 -8.48
C ARG A 7 -11.21 -17.04 -8.59
N ARG A 8 -11.94 -18.06 -9.06
CA ARG A 8 -13.42 -18.03 -9.13
C ARG A 8 -14.05 -17.77 -7.76
N ARG A 9 -13.65 -18.54 -6.74
CA ARG A 9 -14.15 -18.35 -5.36
C ARG A 9 -13.82 -16.96 -4.82
N ALA A 10 -12.63 -16.42 -5.12
CA ALA A 10 -12.27 -15.07 -4.73
C ALA A 10 -13.19 -14.03 -5.38
N TYR A 11 -13.53 -14.18 -6.67
CA TYR A 11 -14.46 -13.28 -7.34
C TYR A 11 -15.88 -13.38 -6.81
N GLU A 12 -16.37 -14.58 -6.48
CA GLU A 12 -17.69 -14.74 -5.86
C GLU A 12 -17.77 -14.02 -4.52
N VAL A 13 -16.70 -14.06 -3.72
CA VAL A 13 -16.63 -13.32 -2.45
C VAL A 13 -16.60 -11.81 -2.70
N LEU A 14 -15.81 -11.35 -3.68
CA LEU A 14 -15.73 -9.93 -4.03
C LEU A 14 -17.05 -9.39 -4.58
N ASP A 15 -17.69 -10.11 -5.49
CA ASP A 15 -18.96 -9.71 -6.10
C ASP A 15 -20.08 -9.66 -5.05
N LYS A 16 -20.07 -10.57 -4.06
CA LYS A 16 -21.01 -10.53 -2.93
C LYS A 16 -20.80 -9.33 -2.01
N ALA A 17 -19.56 -8.88 -1.86
CA ALA A 17 -19.23 -7.73 -1.00
C ALA A 17 -19.46 -6.40 -1.70
N ASP A 18 -19.03 -6.29 -2.96
CA ASP A 18 -19.17 -5.11 -3.81
C ASP A 18 -18.95 -5.53 -5.27
N VAL A 19 -20.05 -5.56 -6.05
CA VAL A 19 -20.04 -5.92 -7.46
C VAL A 19 -19.14 -5.01 -8.29
N ALA A 20 -19.09 -3.70 -7.98
CA ALA A 20 -18.26 -2.75 -8.71
C ALA A 20 -16.77 -3.05 -8.47
N ARG A 21 -16.41 -3.31 -7.21
CA ARG A 21 -15.05 -3.74 -6.85
C ARG A 21 -14.67 -5.06 -7.52
N GLY A 22 -15.55 -6.07 -7.48
CA GLY A 22 -15.29 -7.37 -8.10
C GLY A 22 -15.11 -7.29 -9.62
N ARG A 23 -15.86 -6.42 -10.30
CA ARG A 23 -15.65 -6.11 -11.73
C ARG A 23 -14.34 -5.35 -11.96
N ALA A 24 -14.02 -4.35 -11.14
CA ALA A 24 -12.77 -3.59 -11.25
C ALA A 24 -11.54 -4.50 -11.09
N VAL A 25 -11.56 -5.43 -10.14
CA VAL A 25 -10.47 -6.42 -9.94
C VAL A 25 -10.28 -7.28 -11.19
N ARG A 26 -11.38 -7.76 -11.79
CA ARG A 26 -11.32 -8.53 -13.04
C ARG A 26 -10.71 -7.72 -14.18
N ILE A 27 -11.09 -6.45 -14.35
CA ILE A 27 -10.50 -5.56 -15.36
C ILE A 27 -8.98 -5.45 -15.15
N CYS A 28 -8.52 -5.24 -13.91
CA CYS A 28 -7.10 -5.17 -13.59
C CYS A 28 -6.34 -6.48 -13.89
N GLU A 29 -6.92 -7.62 -13.53
CA GLU A 29 -6.28 -8.91 -13.81
C GLU A 29 -6.24 -9.25 -15.29
N MET A 30 -7.27 -8.90 -16.05
CA MET A 30 -7.28 -9.08 -17.50
C MET A 30 -6.23 -8.17 -18.16
N ALA A 31 -6.14 -6.91 -17.75
CA ALA A 31 -5.10 -6.01 -18.25
C ALA A 31 -3.68 -6.53 -17.95
N LEU A 32 -3.45 -7.03 -16.73
CA LEU A 32 -2.17 -7.64 -16.38
C LEU A 32 -1.88 -8.90 -17.19
N TYR A 33 -2.88 -9.77 -17.42
CA TYR A 33 -2.73 -10.96 -18.24
C TYR A 33 -2.36 -10.61 -19.68
N MET A 34 -3.08 -9.69 -20.31
CA MET A 34 -2.79 -9.20 -21.66
C MET A 34 -1.37 -8.63 -21.75
N PHE A 35 -0.95 -7.83 -20.77
CA PHE A 35 0.42 -7.32 -20.73
C PHE A 35 1.46 -8.44 -20.63
N MET A 36 1.22 -9.45 -19.79
CA MET A 36 2.20 -10.51 -19.50
C MET A 36 2.30 -11.55 -20.63
N GLU A 37 1.21 -11.87 -21.31
CA GLU A 37 1.19 -12.89 -22.37
C GLU A 37 1.40 -12.28 -23.77
N ASP A 38 0.66 -11.21 -24.09
CA ASP A 38 0.67 -10.63 -25.43
C ASP A 38 1.74 -9.53 -25.57
N GLY A 39 2.27 -9.03 -24.45
CA GLY A 39 3.24 -7.94 -24.42
C GLY A 39 2.66 -6.57 -24.78
N ASP A 40 1.35 -6.47 -25.03
CA ASP A 40 0.72 -5.22 -25.46
C ASP A 40 0.36 -4.31 -24.28
N MET A 41 1.32 -3.46 -23.92
CA MET A 41 1.14 -2.45 -22.89
C MET A 41 0.09 -1.39 -23.25
N LYS A 42 -0.11 -1.09 -24.54
CA LYS A 42 -1.06 -0.04 -24.97
C LYS A 42 -2.48 -0.54 -24.78
N GLU A 43 -2.74 -1.79 -25.14
CA GLU A 43 -4.05 -2.39 -25.01
C GLU A 43 -4.43 -2.61 -23.54
N ALA A 44 -3.49 -3.08 -22.71
CA ALA A 44 -3.68 -3.19 -21.27
C ALA A 44 -4.02 -1.82 -20.62
N ARG A 45 -3.30 -0.75 -20.98
CA ARG A 45 -3.61 0.62 -20.53
C ARG A 45 -4.97 1.09 -21.03
N SER A 46 -5.33 0.78 -22.28
CA SER A 46 -6.63 1.13 -22.85
C SER A 46 -7.78 0.47 -22.07
N LEU A 47 -7.63 -0.81 -21.72
CA LEU A 47 -8.60 -1.54 -20.90
C LEU A 47 -8.77 -0.92 -19.51
N LEU A 48 -7.67 -0.54 -18.85
CA LEU A 48 -7.70 0.13 -17.55
C LEU A 48 -8.35 1.51 -17.63
N ARG A 49 -8.04 2.30 -18.69
CA ARG A 49 -8.70 3.59 -18.96
C ARG A 49 -10.21 3.40 -19.18
N GLY A 50 -10.60 2.41 -19.97
CA GLY A 50 -12.01 2.05 -20.16
C GLY A 50 -12.70 1.70 -18.84
N GLY A 51 -11.98 1.01 -17.94
CA GLY A 51 -12.44 0.69 -16.59
C GLY A 51 -12.78 1.92 -15.74
N LEU A 52 -12.08 3.05 -15.93
CA LEU A 52 -12.38 4.29 -15.21
C LEU A 52 -13.70 4.94 -15.63
N MET A 53 -14.22 4.62 -16.82
CA MET A 53 -15.47 5.17 -17.34
C MET A 53 -16.71 4.61 -16.65
N TYR A 54 -16.61 3.49 -15.94
CA TYR A 54 -17.72 2.91 -15.17
C TYR A 54 -18.06 3.70 -13.89
N GLY A 55 -17.19 4.61 -13.45
CA GLY A 55 -17.46 5.57 -12.39
C GLY A 55 -16.53 5.46 -11.17
N PRO A 56 -16.73 6.35 -10.18
CA PRO A 56 -15.78 6.55 -9.07
C PRO A 56 -15.51 5.31 -8.21
N ALA A 57 -16.49 4.42 -8.06
CA ALA A 57 -16.35 3.18 -7.30
C ALA A 57 -15.25 2.25 -7.85
N TYR A 58 -14.95 2.35 -9.15
CA TYR A 58 -13.93 1.53 -9.80
C TYR A 58 -12.54 2.13 -9.62
N HIS A 59 -12.44 3.46 -9.53
CA HIS A 59 -11.18 4.20 -9.68
C HIS A 59 -10.12 3.71 -8.70
N GLY A 60 -10.42 3.61 -7.41
CA GLY A 60 -9.43 3.19 -6.41
C GLY A 60 -8.84 1.80 -6.68
N THR A 61 -9.64 0.86 -7.20
CA THR A 61 -9.16 -0.48 -7.56
C THR A 61 -8.37 -0.46 -8.87
N ILE A 62 -8.86 0.29 -9.87
CA ILE A 62 -8.21 0.42 -11.18
C ILE A 62 -6.82 1.08 -11.04
N TYR A 63 -6.70 2.22 -10.33
CA TYR A 63 -5.41 2.88 -10.12
C TYR A 63 -4.42 1.97 -9.39
N ARG A 64 -4.86 1.23 -8.36
CA ARG A 64 -3.99 0.28 -7.65
C ARG A 64 -3.48 -0.84 -8.56
N GLY A 65 -4.35 -1.39 -9.41
CA GLY A 65 -3.98 -2.40 -10.39
C GLY A 65 -3.04 -1.86 -11.46
N TRP A 66 -3.33 -0.67 -11.99
CA TRP A 66 -2.52 -0.01 -13.02
C TRP A 66 -1.13 0.33 -12.49
N ILE A 67 -1.03 0.92 -11.31
CA ILE A 67 0.27 1.20 -10.66
C ILE A 67 1.06 -0.09 -10.44
N ALA A 68 0.42 -1.17 -10.01
CA ALA A 68 1.10 -2.46 -9.85
C ALA A 68 1.63 -2.99 -11.19
N MET A 69 0.83 -2.90 -12.26
CA MET A 69 1.26 -3.27 -13.61
C MET A 69 2.48 -2.45 -14.07
N GLU A 70 2.44 -1.12 -13.94
CA GLU A 70 3.55 -0.25 -14.35
C GLU A 70 4.80 -0.46 -13.49
N ALA A 71 4.67 -0.46 -12.16
CA ALA A 71 5.80 -0.50 -11.24
C ALA A 71 6.38 -1.90 -11.05
N ASP A 72 5.54 -2.89 -10.79
CA ASP A 72 5.98 -4.23 -10.36
C ASP A 72 6.27 -5.14 -11.57
N HIS A 73 5.61 -4.95 -12.71
CA HIS A 73 5.75 -5.81 -13.89
C HIS A 73 6.51 -5.16 -15.04
N ALA A 74 6.18 -3.91 -15.40
CA ALA A 74 6.85 -3.20 -16.49
C ALA A 74 8.13 -2.46 -16.05
N GLY A 75 8.30 -2.18 -14.75
CA GLY A 75 9.42 -1.39 -14.24
C GLY A 75 9.35 0.10 -14.59
N ASN A 76 8.20 0.59 -15.07
CA ASN A 76 7.96 1.97 -15.47
C ASN A 76 7.67 2.85 -14.26
N VAL A 77 8.72 3.21 -13.52
CA VAL A 77 8.62 4.01 -12.28
C VAL A 77 7.94 5.36 -12.53
N ASP A 78 8.27 6.06 -13.61
CA ASP A 78 7.71 7.39 -13.87
C ASP A 78 6.23 7.36 -14.26
N ALA A 79 5.80 6.35 -15.01
CA ALA A 79 4.37 6.13 -15.30
C ALA A 79 3.59 5.84 -14.01
N ALA A 80 4.15 5.01 -13.12
CA ALA A 80 3.54 4.73 -11.83
C ALA A 80 3.40 6.00 -10.96
N ARG A 81 4.39 6.90 -10.97
CA ARG A 81 4.34 8.19 -10.24
C ARG A 81 3.22 9.08 -10.73
N VAL A 82 3.07 9.21 -12.05
CA VAL A 82 1.96 9.98 -12.64
C VAL A 82 0.62 9.45 -12.15
N LEU A 83 0.43 8.12 -12.16
CA LEU A 83 -0.80 7.51 -11.66
C LEU A 83 -1.03 7.72 -10.15
N PHE A 84 0.04 7.73 -9.34
CA PHE A 84 -0.07 8.07 -7.91
C PHE A 84 -0.54 9.52 -7.73
N GLU A 85 0.07 10.47 -8.44
CA GLU A 85 -0.26 11.89 -8.38
C GLU A 85 -1.69 12.17 -8.88
N GLU A 86 -2.09 11.57 -10.01
CA GLU A 86 -3.44 11.66 -10.56
C GLU A 86 -4.50 11.17 -9.57
N TRP A 87 -4.28 10.01 -8.94
CA TRP A 87 -5.23 9.50 -7.94
C TRP A 87 -5.26 10.34 -6.67
N CYS A 88 -4.12 10.84 -6.19
CA CYS A 88 -4.07 11.73 -5.05
C CYS A 88 -4.89 13.01 -5.30
N ALA A 89 -4.82 13.58 -6.51
CA ALA A 89 -5.62 14.72 -6.90
C ALA A 89 -7.12 14.37 -6.97
N LEU A 90 -7.48 13.23 -7.57
CA LEU A 90 -8.87 12.83 -7.78
C LEU A 90 -9.60 12.37 -6.50
N SER A 91 -8.89 11.69 -5.60
CA SER A 91 -9.45 11.19 -4.33
C SER A 91 -9.53 12.26 -3.22
N GLY A 92 -9.06 13.48 -3.49
CA GLY A 92 -8.91 14.51 -2.46
C GLY A 92 -7.91 14.15 -1.36
N GLY A 93 -7.05 13.16 -1.62
CA GLY A 93 -6.01 12.69 -0.69
C GLY A 93 -6.53 11.92 0.53
N LYS A 94 -7.80 11.53 0.61
CA LYS A 94 -8.39 10.88 1.81
C LYS A 94 -8.33 9.34 1.80
N ASP A 95 -7.38 8.75 1.09
CA ASP A 95 -7.15 7.29 1.06
C ASP A 95 -5.79 6.98 1.69
N GLY A 96 -5.75 6.85 3.01
CA GLY A 96 -4.51 6.59 3.75
C GLY A 96 -3.86 5.25 3.40
N GLY A 97 -4.66 4.24 3.03
CA GLY A 97 -4.16 2.98 2.49
C GLY A 97 -3.46 3.13 1.14
N PHE A 98 -3.88 4.08 0.30
CA PHE A 98 -3.20 4.43 -0.94
C PHE A 98 -1.91 5.20 -0.68
N TRP A 99 -1.93 6.19 0.22
CA TRP A 99 -0.73 6.91 0.64
C TRP A 99 0.33 5.97 1.23
N CYS A 100 -0.07 5.02 2.07
CA CYS A 100 0.85 4.01 2.60
C CYS A 100 1.53 3.20 1.48
N ARG A 101 0.82 2.93 0.38
CA ARG A 101 1.40 2.28 -0.81
C ARG A 101 2.35 3.23 -1.55
N TYR A 102 2.01 4.51 -1.67
CA TYR A 102 2.86 5.50 -2.32
C TYR A 102 4.18 5.72 -1.57
N ILE A 103 4.13 5.86 -0.24
CA ILE A 103 5.33 5.92 0.61
C ILE A 103 6.21 4.68 0.41
N ALA A 104 5.60 3.49 0.38
CA ALA A 104 6.34 2.24 0.16
C ALA A 104 6.98 2.17 -1.23
N PHE A 105 6.33 2.74 -2.24
CA PHE A 105 6.83 2.83 -3.60
C PHE A 105 8.04 3.77 -3.69
N GLU A 106 7.94 5.01 -3.18
CA GLU A 106 9.09 5.94 -3.21
C GLU A 106 10.24 5.48 -2.31
N ALA A 107 9.96 4.76 -1.22
CA ALA A 107 11.01 4.12 -0.42
C ALA A 107 11.82 3.07 -1.19
N ARG A 108 11.27 2.51 -2.28
CA ARG A 108 11.95 1.55 -3.17
C ARG A 108 12.62 2.24 -4.36
N HIS A 109 11.99 3.27 -4.93
CA HIS A 109 12.38 3.83 -6.23
C HIS A 109 12.79 5.32 -6.22
N GLY A 110 12.48 6.07 -5.17
CA GLY A 110 12.66 7.53 -5.09
C GLY A 110 13.82 8.01 -4.22
N GLY A 111 14.41 7.10 -3.45
CA GLY A 111 15.39 7.44 -2.43
C GLY A 111 14.80 8.26 -1.27
N ALA A 112 15.68 8.64 -0.33
CA ALA A 112 15.26 9.20 0.96
C ALA A 112 14.48 10.51 0.87
N ARG A 113 14.80 11.38 -0.11
CA ARG A 113 14.16 12.70 -0.26
C ARG A 113 12.71 12.54 -0.71
N ARG A 114 12.47 11.93 -1.87
CA ARG A 114 11.10 11.74 -2.39
C ARG A 114 10.22 10.94 -1.44
N SER A 115 10.78 9.91 -0.79
CA SER A 115 10.00 9.14 0.18
C SER A 115 9.51 9.98 1.36
N ARG A 116 10.29 10.98 1.79
CA ARG A 116 9.88 11.92 2.84
C ARG A 116 8.86 12.91 2.34
N ASP A 117 9.09 13.51 1.18
CA ASP A 117 8.17 14.49 0.57
C ASP A 117 6.76 13.88 0.46
N VAL A 118 6.67 12.61 0.01
CA VAL A 118 5.40 11.86 -0.06
C VAL A 118 4.84 11.52 1.31
N ALA A 119 5.67 11.13 2.28
CA ALA A 119 5.19 10.81 3.63
C ALA A 119 4.65 12.04 4.38
N GLU A 120 5.29 13.20 4.23
CA GLU A 120 4.81 14.47 4.77
C GLU A 120 3.53 14.92 4.08
N ALA A 121 3.42 14.73 2.76
CA ALA A 121 2.17 14.97 2.03
C ALA A 121 1.03 14.05 2.52
N ALA A 122 1.34 12.77 2.76
CA ALA A 122 0.39 11.80 3.27
C ALA A 122 -0.15 12.18 4.66
N VAL A 123 0.73 12.57 5.60
CA VAL A 123 0.30 13.02 6.94
C VAL A 123 -0.57 14.28 6.85
N ARG A 124 -0.27 15.21 5.95
CA ARG A 124 -1.11 16.40 5.72
C ARG A 124 -2.48 16.05 5.14
N ALA A 125 -2.55 15.06 4.26
CA ALA A 125 -3.80 14.65 3.61
C ALA A 125 -4.67 13.74 4.49
N CYS A 126 -4.04 12.92 5.33
CA CYS A 126 -4.70 11.98 6.25
C CYS A 126 -4.15 12.16 7.69
N PRO A 127 -4.40 13.30 8.34
CA PRO A 127 -3.88 13.55 9.68
C PRO A 127 -4.48 12.60 10.73
N ASP A 128 -5.71 12.14 10.51
CA ASP A 128 -6.45 11.28 11.42
C ASP A 128 -6.27 9.78 11.14
N ASP A 129 -5.40 9.38 10.20
CA ASP A 129 -5.13 7.98 9.90
C ASP A 129 -3.84 7.50 10.59
N PRO A 130 -3.92 6.73 11.70
CA PRO A 130 -2.74 6.25 12.41
C PRO A 130 -1.83 5.37 11.53
N ALA A 131 -2.38 4.68 10.51
CA ALA A 131 -1.57 3.84 9.64
C ALA A 131 -0.60 4.66 8.78
N VAL A 132 -0.99 5.86 8.37
CA VAL A 132 -0.13 6.79 7.62
C VAL A 132 1.03 7.26 8.49
N HIS A 133 0.77 7.65 9.74
CA HIS A 133 1.81 8.04 10.71
C HIS A 133 2.76 6.89 11.02
N ALA A 134 2.24 5.69 11.28
CA ALA A 134 3.06 4.49 11.48
C ALA A 134 3.94 4.22 10.26
N LYS A 135 3.40 4.37 9.05
CA LYS A 135 4.16 4.17 7.82
C LYS A 135 5.30 5.17 7.68
N TYR A 136 5.09 6.44 8.04
CA TYR A 136 6.13 7.45 8.01
C TYR A 136 7.22 7.17 9.05
N ALA A 137 6.85 6.85 10.30
CA ALA A 137 7.83 6.48 11.32
C ALA A 137 8.68 5.27 10.88
N LYS A 138 8.04 4.24 10.29
CA LYS A 138 8.74 3.07 9.72
C LYS A 138 9.66 3.43 8.55
N LEU A 139 9.30 4.42 7.73
CA LEU A 139 10.17 4.92 6.68
C LEU A 139 11.47 5.48 7.28
N GLU A 140 11.38 6.37 8.28
CA GLU A 140 12.57 6.96 8.90
C GLU A 140 13.45 5.92 9.58
N LEU A 141 12.87 4.92 10.24
CA LEU A 141 13.63 3.77 10.79
C LEU A 141 14.37 3.00 9.69
N ARG A 142 13.72 2.77 8.55
CA ARG A 142 14.35 2.11 7.40
C ARG A 142 15.49 2.94 6.80
N LEU A 143 15.42 4.27 6.89
CA LEU A 143 16.47 5.20 6.49
C LEU A 143 17.57 5.35 7.55
N GLY A 144 17.48 4.65 8.68
CA GLY A 144 18.43 4.72 9.80
C GLY A 144 18.34 6.02 10.60
N GLN A 145 17.23 6.74 10.52
CA GLN A 145 16.99 8.01 11.20
C GLN A 145 16.09 7.82 12.42
N ASP A 146 16.56 7.05 13.40
CA ASP A 146 15.83 6.70 14.63
C ASP A 146 15.23 7.94 15.32
N GLY A 147 16.02 9.01 15.47
CA GLY A 147 15.56 10.24 16.10
C GLY A 147 14.36 10.88 15.38
N ARG A 148 14.35 10.85 14.04
CA ARG A 148 13.22 11.36 13.25
C ARG A 148 12.01 10.44 13.37
N ALA A 149 12.22 9.13 13.35
CA ALA A 149 11.13 8.18 13.50
C ALA A 149 10.39 8.36 14.83
N PHE A 150 11.12 8.54 15.93
CA PHE A 150 10.52 8.79 17.24
C PHE A 150 9.90 10.18 17.35
N ALA A 151 10.42 11.19 16.65
CA ALA A 151 9.77 12.50 16.54
C ALA A 151 8.42 12.40 15.83
N VAL A 152 8.36 11.66 14.71
CA VAL A 152 7.11 11.40 13.97
C VAL A 152 6.12 10.63 14.86
N LEU A 153 6.58 9.57 15.54
CA LEU A 153 5.75 8.81 16.47
C LEU A 153 5.22 9.69 17.61
N GLY A 154 6.07 10.52 18.23
CA GLY A 154 5.66 11.44 19.29
C GLY A 154 4.62 12.46 18.82
N SER A 155 4.80 13.03 17.62
CA SER A 155 3.80 13.92 17.01
C SER A 155 2.49 13.20 16.74
N ALA A 156 2.53 11.95 16.28
CA ALA A 156 1.32 11.15 16.06
C ALA A 156 0.60 10.87 17.39
N LEU A 157 1.33 10.45 18.44
CA LEU A 157 0.74 10.21 19.75
C LEU A 157 0.07 11.45 20.33
N ALA A 158 0.64 12.64 20.10
CA ALA A 158 0.00 13.90 20.49
C ALA A 158 -1.28 14.18 19.68
N ALA A 159 -1.28 13.89 18.38
CA ALA A 159 -2.46 14.05 17.52
C ALA A 159 -3.60 13.10 17.93
N PHE A 160 -3.28 11.87 18.33
CA PHE A 160 -4.23 10.85 18.79
C PHE A 160 -4.39 10.83 20.32
N ALA A 161 -4.17 11.94 21.02
CA ALA A 161 -4.21 11.99 22.49
C ALA A 161 -5.55 11.51 23.10
N SER A 162 -6.65 11.65 22.36
CA SER A 162 -7.98 11.21 22.79
C SER A 162 -8.32 9.76 22.41
N ASP A 163 -7.47 9.08 21.64
CA ASP A 163 -7.66 7.71 21.17
C ASP A 163 -6.54 6.80 21.69
N ALA A 164 -6.76 6.26 22.88
CA ALA A 164 -5.81 5.35 23.53
C ALA A 164 -5.53 4.08 22.69
N GLY A 165 -6.54 3.60 21.95
CA GLY A 165 -6.38 2.41 21.11
C GLY A 165 -5.48 2.69 19.91
N ALA A 166 -5.64 3.85 19.26
CA ALA A 166 -4.76 4.28 18.20
C ALA A 166 -3.33 4.50 18.71
N GLN A 167 -3.15 5.10 19.89
CA GLN A 167 -1.84 5.29 20.51
C GLN A 167 -1.12 3.97 20.79
N GLU A 168 -1.81 3.02 21.44
CA GLU A 168 -1.27 1.69 21.73
C GLU A 168 -0.85 0.98 20.43
N TRP A 169 -1.75 0.97 19.44
CA TRP A 169 -1.46 0.36 18.14
C TRP A 169 -0.27 1.00 17.43
N LEU A 170 -0.17 2.34 17.43
CA LEU A 170 0.96 3.08 16.84
C LEU A 170 2.30 2.69 17.48
N VAL A 171 2.34 2.64 18.82
CA VAL A 171 3.55 2.27 19.56
C VAL A 171 3.95 0.84 19.23
N ASP A 172 3.03 -0.10 19.31
CA ASP A 172 3.30 -1.51 19.04
C ASP A 172 3.76 -1.75 17.61
N GLU A 173 3.09 -1.12 16.65
CA GLU A 173 3.35 -1.28 15.23
C GLU A 173 4.74 -0.72 14.84
N VAL A 174 5.13 0.44 15.39
CA VAL A 174 6.44 1.06 15.15
C VAL A 174 7.55 0.34 15.92
N ARG A 175 7.33 0.03 17.20
CA ARG A 175 8.30 -0.69 18.04
C ARG A 175 8.57 -2.10 17.52
N GLY A 176 7.52 -2.83 17.14
CA GLY A 176 7.66 -4.16 16.54
C GLY A 176 8.50 -4.13 15.26
N TYR A 177 8.34 -3.07 14.45
CA TYR A 177 9.18 -2.87 13.26
C TYR A 177 10.63 -2.52 13.61
N TYR A 178 10.84 -1.63 14.59
CA TYR A 178 12.16 -1.27 15.09
C TYR A 178 12.95 -2.47 15.61
N ASP A 179 12.32 -3.28 16.45
CA ASP A 179 12.91 -4.49 17.01
C ASP A 179 13.22 -5.52 15.91
N ALA A 180 12.35 -5.63 14.90
CA ALA A 180 12.61 -6.48 13.75
C ALA A 180 13.82 -6.02 12.93
N LEU A 181 13.99 -4.71 12.71
CA LEU A 181 15.18 -4.16 12.03
C LEU A 181 16.45 -4.39 12.84
N ARG A 182 16.43 -4.17 14.15
CA ARG A 182 17.57 -4.47 15.03
C ARG A 182 17.92 -5.95 15.01
N LYS A 183 16.91 -6.83 15.13
CA LYS A 183 17.11 -8.28 14.97
C LYS A 183 17.68 -8.61 13.61
N GLN A 184 17.27 -7.97 12.51
CA GLN A 184 17.85 -8.18 11.18
C GLN A 184 19.28 -7.65 11.05
N SER A 185 19.68 -6.61 11.77
CA SER A 185 21.07 -6.15 11.79
C SER A 185 21.98 -7.09 12.60
N LEU A 186 21.48 -7.59 13.75
CA LEU A 186 22.17 -8.56 14.61
C LEU A 186 22.21 -9.94 13.95
N THR A 187 21.07 -10.39 13.45
CA THR A 187 21.01 -11.62 12.67
C THR A 187 21.60 -11.44 11.30
N GLY A 188 21.76 -10.26 10.70
CA GLY A 188 22.48 -10.07 9.44
C GLY A 188 23.98 -10.26 9.61
N ARG A 189 24.52 -9.87 10.79
CA ARG A 189 25.86 -10.29 11.24
C ARG A 189 25.95 -11.81 11.46
N ILE A 190 24.86 -12.49 11.79
CA ILE A 190 24.80 -13.96 12.01
C ILE A 190 24.30 -14.75 10.77
N ARG A 191 23.60 -14.12 9.81
CA ARG A 191 22.84 -14.65 8.66
C ARG A 191 23.39 -14.16 7.31
N SER A 192 24.66 -13.72 7.24
CA SER A 192 25.46 -14.21 6.10
C SER A 192 25.38 -15.76 6.01
N PHE A 193 25.02 -16.40 7.12
CA PHE A 193 24.85 -17.83 7.28
C PHE A 193 23.50 -18.42 6.81
N CYS A 194 22.33 -17.76 6.83
CA CYS A 194 21.05 -18.41 6.46
C CYS A 194 19.93 -17.44 6.02
N ARG A 195 19.74 -17.28 4.69
CA ARG A 195 18.61 -16.58 4.03
C ARG A 195 17.24 -17.21 4.37
N GLY A 196 16.17 -16.43 4.21
CA GLY A 196 14.82 -16.97 3.96
C GLY A 196 13.73 -16.40 4.86
N ILE A 197 12.91 -15.54 4.29
CA ILE A 197 11.85 -14.71 4.90
C ILE A 197 10.60 -15.55 5.24
N ARG A 198 10.02 -15.40 6.44
CA ARG A 198 8.64 -15.84 6.73
C ARG A 198 7.67 -14.64 6.64
N ARG A 199 6.52 -14.90 6.02
CA ARG A 199 5.37 -14.00 5.84
C ARG A 199 4.61 -13.83 7.16
N CYS A 200 4.29 -12.60 7.54
CA CYS A 200 3.37 -12.32 8.66
C CYS A 200 1.98 -11.98 8.10
N HIS A 201 0.99 -12.75 8.53
CA HIS A 201 -0.44 -12.50 8.37
C HIS A 201 -0.91 -11.62 9.55
N PRO A 202 -1.81 -10.65 9.35
CA PRO A 202 -2.36 -9.87 10.47
C PRO A 202 -3.31 -10.74 11.34
N PRO A 203 -3.27 -10.62 12.69
CA PRO A 203 -4.13 -11.38 13.59
C PRO A 203 -5.58 -10.82 13.68
N HIS A 204 -6.49 -11.68 14.14
CA HIS A 204 -7.94 -11.52 14.15
C HIS A 204 -8.45 -10.34 14.99
N GLY A 205 -9.37 -9.56 14.40
CA GLY A 205 -10.06 -8.43 15.05
C GLY A 205 -10.74 -7.47 14.07
N TYR A 206 -10.35 -7.47 12.79
CA TYR A 206 -10.89 -6.59 11.75
C TYR A 206 -12.24 -7.07 11.15
N LYS A 207 -13.17 -7.52 11.99
CA LYS A 207 -14.55 -7.84 11.61
C LYS A 207 -15.51 -7.11 12.54
N ARG A 208 -15.66 -5.81 12.33
CA ARG A 208 -16.82 -5.04 12.77
C ARG A 208 -16.88 -3.75 11.97
N LEU A 209 -17.33 -3.87 10.72
CA LEU A 209 -17.95 -2.82 9.88
C LEU A 209 -18.54 -3.46 8.60
N GLN A 210 -19.10 -4.67 8.73
CA GLN A 210 -20.04 -5.23 7.75
C GLN A 210 -21.32 -5.60 8.50
N SER A 211 -22.13 -4.58 8.72
CA SER A 211 -23.57 -4.68 8.96
C SER A 211 -24.19 -3.44 8.31
N VAL A 212 -24.19 -3.41 6.99
CA VAL A 212 -25.34 -3.42 6.06
C VAL A 212 -24.76 -3.65 4.67
#